data_AF-A0A954EC57-F1
#
_entry.id   AF-A0A954EC57-F1
#
_cell.length_a   1.000
_cell.length_b   1.000
_cell.length_c   1.000
_cell.angle_alpha   90.00
_cell.angle_beta   90.00
_cell.angle_gamma   90.00
#
_symmetry.space_group_name_H-M   'P 1'
#
loop_
_entity.id
_entity.type
_entity.pdbx_description
1 polymer ?
#
loop_
_entity_poly.entity_id
_entity_poly.type
_entity_poly.pdbx_seq_one_letter_code
_entity_poly.pdbx_strand_id
1 'polypeptide(L)'
;MGIRLVCWRASIALSCLLLVGSTASAQNGNRQELFENLLRSLIESRMDDSHQTNQYYNLPQEARPVNQDQELRANLKSFSDEMNRLFDTLSNDMRRNPTIRNFLNSTLEVQASATVLLRLIDQRTDFAILRSEYSTLDQEWRLLSHKLQTTIGMSAPSLASVAKLDGLNSRMSQIFDVKPQVDEREFLRLTDALQLDLRNLNEDIAIELARTPQVRQLLVQGRLIEQQVRFMATAIETSKNREQAVTEFNKFHELWGPFAAQLWPL
;
A
#
# COMPACT_ATOMS: atom_id res chain seq x y z
N MET A 1 -10.81 -12.37 29.42
CA MET A 1 -10.63 -10.93 29.04
C MET A 1 -9.45 -10.75 28.07
N GLY A 2 -8.62 -11.79 27.84
CA GLY A 2 -7.48 -11.77 26.92
C GLY A 2 -7.87 -11.92 25.45
N ILE A 3 -8.91 -12.73 25.14
CA ILE A 3 -9.37 -12.99 23.76
C ILE A 3 -9.77 -11.70 23.01
N ARG A 4 -10.40 -10.75 23.70
CA ARG A 4 -10.78 -9.44 23.11
C ARG A 4 -9.56 -8.55 22.79
N LEU A 5 -8.44 -8.75 23.48
CA LEU A 5 -7.21 -7.99 23.28
C LEU A 5 -6.41 -8.52 22.08
N VAL A 6 -6.44 -9.84 21.83
CA VAL A 6 -5.75 -10.46 20.68
C VAL A 6 -6.42 -10.08 19.35
N CYS A 7 -7.75 -10.09 19.28
CA CYS A 7 -8.50 -9.58 18.12
C CYS A 7 -8.25 -8.08 17.83
N TRP A 8 -7.89 -7.30 18.85
CA TRP A 8 -7.61 -5.87 18.70
C TRP A 8 -6.14 -5.57 18.34
N ARG A 9 -5.19 -6.42 18.75
CA ARG A 9 -3.75 -6.24 18.52
C ARG A 9 -3.32 -6.54 17.08
N ALA A 10 -4.04 -7.39 16.36
CA ALA A 10 -3.87 -7.58 14.91
C ALA A 10 -4.06 -6.27 14.11
N SER A 11 -4.70 -5.24 14.68
CA SER A 11 -4.93 -3.95 14.02
C SER A 11 -3.92 -2.83 14.33
N ILE A 12 -2.98 -2.97 15.28
CA ILE A 12 -2.28 -1.79 15.86
C ILE A 12 -0.75 -1.76 15.66
N ALA A 13 -0.11 -2.80 15.13
CA ALA A 13 1.35 -2.92 15.17
C ALA A 13 2.19 -2.03 14.22
N LEU A 14 1.67 -0.92 13.67
CA LEU A 14 2.40 -0.13 12.64
C LEU A 14 2.51 1.38 12.92
N SER A 15 2.83 1.80 14.14
CA SER A 15 3.07 3.22 14.42
C SER A 15 4.06 3.44 15.55
N CYS A 16 5.33 3.66 15.22
CA CYS A 16 6.29 4.37 16.07
C CYS A 16 7.40 5.00 15.21
N LEU A 17 7.89 6.17 15.70
CA LEU A 17 9.00 7.03 15.23
C LEU A 17 8.64 7.94 14.03
N LEU A 18 8.65 9.28 14.07
CA LEU A 18 9.43 10.25 14.88
C LEU A 18 8.66 11.57 15.18
N LEU A 19 8.97 12.16 16.34
CA LEU A 19 8.53 13.49 16.81
C LEU A 19 9.53 14.59 16.39
N VAL A 20 9.05 15.61 15.68
CA VAL A 20 9.58 16.99 15.79
C VAL A 20 8.39 17.93 15.91
N GLY A 21 8.34 18.64 17.03
CA GLY A 21 7.36 19.68 17.34
C GLY A 21 7.78 21.02 16.75
N SER A 22 6.82 21.74 16.19
CA SER A 22 6.93 23.17 15.93
C SER A 22 5.54 23.80 16.03
N THR A 23 5.49 24.88 16.80
CA THR A 23 4.31 25.67 17.15
C THR A 23 3.68 26.33 15.93
N ALA A 24 2.36 26.23 15.82
CA ALA A 24 1.57 26.83 14.74
C ALA A 24 1.17 28.27 15.10
N SER A 25 1.36 29.20 14.15
CA SER A 25 0.41 30.27 13.76
C SER A 25 1.07 31.14 12.67
N ALA A 26 0.37 31.37 11.54
CA ALA A 26 0.79 32.06 10.30
C ALA A 26 1.65 31.22 9.32
N GLN A 27 1.07 30.16 8.72
CA GLN A 27 1.87 29.17 7.98
C GLN A 27 1.10 28.46 6.84
N ASN A 28 0.40 29.19 5.97
CA ASN A 28 -0.12 28.57 4.73
C ASN A 28 0.81 28.83 3.53
N GLY A 29 1.31 30.06 3.34
CA GLY A 29 2.27 30.38 2.27
C GLY A 29 3.61 29.63 2.44
N ASN A 30 4.23 29.71 3.62
CA ASN A 30 5.51 29.03 3.87
C ASN A 30 5.42 27.49 3.77
N ARG A 31 4.24 26.87 3.92
CA ARG A 31 4.11 25.41 3.79
C ARG A 31 4.14 24.96 2.33
N GLN A 32 3.50 25.72 1.45
CA GLN A 32 3.57 25.48 0.01
C GLN A 32 5.00 25.66 -0.48
N GLU A 33 5.71 26.70 -0.04
CA GLU A 33 7.12 26.90 -0.38
C GLU A 33 8.03 25.78 0.14
N LEU A 34 7.84 25.33 1.39
CA LEU A 34 8.61 24.20 1.93
C LEU A 34 8.32 22.90 1.17
N PHE A 35 7.06 22.66 0.84
CA PHE A 35 6.62 21.54 0.03
C PHE A 35 7.25 21.57 -1.36
N GLU A 36 7.21 22.72 -2.05
CA GLU A 36 7.81 22.90 -3.36
C GLU A 36 9.33 22.72 -3.32
N ASN A 37 10.00 23.22 -2.28
CA ASN A 37 11.44 23.05 -2.10
C ASN A 37 11.81 21.58 -1.81
N LEU A 38 11.02 20.88 -0.99
CA LEU A 38 11.21 19.45 -0.73
C LEU A 38 10.96 18.62 -1.98
N LEU A 39 9.86 18.87 -2.69
CA LEU A 39 9.58 18.21 -3.97
C LEU A 39 10.71 18.46 -4.96
N ARG A 40 11.17 19.70 -5.10
CA ARG A 40 12.28 20.03 -5.99
C ARG A 40 13.53 19.22 -5.63
N SER A 41 13.89 19.18 -4.35
CA SER A 41 15.04 18.41 -3.85
C SER A 41 14.89 16.91 -4.14
N LEU A 42 13.71 16.33 -3.88
CA LEU A 42 13.42 14.92 -4.15
C LEU A 42 13.47 14.60 -5.64
N ILE A 43 12.93 15.48 -6.47
CA ILE A 43 12.95 15.31 -7.93
C ILE A 43 14.39 15.36 -8.44
N GLU A 44 15.22 16.31 -7.97
CA GLU A 44 16.64 16.41 -8.35
C GLU A 44 17.38 15.12 -7.98
N SER A 45 17.24 14.66 -6.73
CA SER A 45 17.87 13.44 -6.24
C SER A 45 17.46 12.20 -7.05
N ARG A 46 16.18 12.07 -7.42
CA ARG A 46 15.70 10.93 -8.20
C ARG A 46 16.16 10.99 -9.67
N MET A 47 16.25 12.18 -10.26
CA MET A 47 16.75 12.32 -11.63
C MET A 47 18.24 11.95 -11.74
N ASP A 48 19.05 12.31 -10.74
CA ASP A 48 20.47 11.92 -10.70
C ASP A 48 20.64 10.39 -10.69
N ASP A 49 19.78 9.68 -9.95
CA ASP A 49 19.75 8.21 -9.93
C ASP A 49 19.29 7.62 -11.28
N SER A 50 18.23 8.18 -11.90
CA SER A 50 17.73 7.72 -13.20
C SER A 50 18.78 7.85 -14.33
N HIS A 51 19.67 8.84 -14.25
CA HIS A 51 20.74 9.03 -15.22
C HIS A 51 21.84 7.95 -15.13
N GLN A 52 22.09 7.38 -13.96
CA GLN A 52 23.08 6.31 -13.80
C GLN A 52 22.61 4.98 -14.41
N THR A 53 21.31 4.68 -14.31
CA THR A 53 20.72 3.43 -14.83
C THR A 53 20.76 3.36 -16.37
N ASN A 54 20.78 4.51 -17.03
CA ASN A 54 20.75 4.63 -18.50
C ASN A 54 22.05 4.19 -19.21
N GLN A 55 23.17 4.08 -18.51
CA GLN A 55 24.47 3.82 -19.17
C GLN A 55 24.74 2.34 -19.49
N TYR A 56 23.92 1.39 -19.03
CA TYR A 56 24.32 -0.03 -19.03
C TYR A 56 23.50 -0.98 -19.93
N TYR A 57 22.51 -0.50 -20.70
CA TYR A 57 21.61 -1.39 -21.43
C TYR A 57 21.45 -1.05 -22.91
N ASN A 58 22.08 -1.84 -23.79
CA ASN A 58 21.64 -2.02 -25.18
C ASN A 58 20.39 -2.91 -25.20
N LEU A 59 19.26 -2.38 -24.71
CA LEU A 59 17.97 -3.09 -24.82
C LEU A 59 17.39 -2.90 -26.23
N PRO A 60 16.68 -3.91 -26.77
CA PRO A 60 15.88 -3.73 -27.98
C PRO A 60 14.87 -2.60 -27.76
N GLN A 61 14.90 -1.58 -28.63
CA GLN A 61 13.93 -0.47 -28.57
C GLN A 61 12.51 -1.01 -28.79
N GLU A 62 11.66 -0.93 -27.77
CA GLU A 62 10.23 -1.19 -27.95
C GLU A 62 9.61 -0.05 -28.80
N ALA A 63 8.94 -0.41 -29.89
CA ALA A 63 8.29 0.56 -30.76
C ALA A 63 7.16 1.28 -30.01
N ARG A 64 7.33 2.60 -29.84
CA ARG A 64 6.45 3.46 -29.05
C ARG A 64 5.23 3.92 -29.87
N PRO A 65 3.99 3.57 -29.49
CA PRO A 65 2.80 4.05 -30.20
C PRO A 65 2.52 5.51 -29.84
N VAL A 66 2.54 6.42 -30.82
CA VAL A 66 2.38 7.88 -30.63
C VAL A 66 1.10 8.24 -29.86
N ASN A 67 0.00 7.49 -30.05
CA ASN A 67 -1.27 7.74 -29.38
C ASN A 67 -1.21 7.43 -27.86
N GLN A 68 -0.40 6.45 -27.45
CA GLN A 68 -0.27 6.06 -26.05
C GLN A 68 0.49 7.12 -25.25
N ASP A 69 1.42 7.85 -25.87
CA ASP A 69 2.18 8.91 -25.20
C ASP A 69 1.30 10.09 -24.80
N GLN A 70 0.39 10.50 -25.68
CA GLN A 70 -0.50 11.63 -25.38
C GLN A 70 -1.47 11.28 -24.24
N GLU A 71 -2.04 10.08 -24.28
CA GLU A 71 -2.90 9.57 -23.22
C GLU A 71 -2.15 9.42 -21.90
N LEU A 72 -0.94 8.86 -21.94
CA LEU A 72 -0.09 8.70 -20.76
C LEU A 72 0.27 10.04 -20.13
N ARG A 73 0.65 11.05 -20.93
CA ARG A 73 0.92 12.41 -20.45
C ARG A 73 -0.31 13.02 -19.77
N ALA A 74 -1.49 12.86 -20.37
CA ALA A 74 -2.74 13.39 -19.82
C ALA A 74 -3.09 12.70 -18.49
N ASN A 75 -2.95 11.38 -18.40
CA ASN A 75 -3.20 10.61 -17.19
C ASN A 75 -2.19 10.96 -16.08
N LEU A 76 -0.89 11.04 -16.38
CA LEU A 76 0.14 11.41 -15.39
C LEU A 76 0.00 12.83 -14.90
N LYS A 77 -0.33 13.78 -15.78
CA LYS A 77 -0.62 15.15 -15.36
C LYS A 77 -1.81 15.19 -14.42
N SER A 78 -2.90 14.50 -14.78
CA SER A 78 -4.09 14.39 -13.92
C SER A 78 -3.78 13.71 -12.58
N PHE A 79 -2.88 12.72 -12.58
CA PHE A 79 -2.41 12.04 -11.38
C PHE A 79 -1.61 13.01 -10.49
N SER A 80 -0.67 13.75 -11.05
CA SER A 80 0.10 14.77 -10.33
C SER A 80 -0.79 15.87 -9.75
N ASP A 81 -1.76 16.37 -10.52
CA ASP A 81 -2.71 17.38 -10.06
C ASP A 81 -3.59 16.85 -8.91
N GLU A 82 -4.04 15.60 -8.99
CA GLU A 82 -4.83 14.98 -7.91
C GLU A 82 -3.97 14.63 -6.69
N MET A 83 -2.68 14.32 -6.84
CA MET A 83 -1.74 14.13 -5.73
C MET A 83 -1.54 15.43 -4.92
N ASN A 84 -1.40 16.57 -5.60
CA ASN A 84 -1.38 17.89 -4.94
C ASN A 84 -2.66 18.12 -4.13
N ARG A 85 -3.81 17.85 -4.75
CA ARG A 85 -5.10 17.97 -4.08
C ARG A 85 -5.21 17.05 -2.86
N LEU A 86 -4.78 15.80 -2.98
CA LEU A 86 -4.75 14.85 -1.88
C LEU A 86 -3.85 15.36 -0.75
N PHE A 87 -2.67 15.91 -1.06
CA PHE A 87 -1.79 16.50 -0.04
C PHE A 87 -2.47 17.64 0.73
N ASP A 88 -3.19 18.52 0.03
CA ASP A 88 -3.94 19.61 0.66
C ASP A 88 -5.07 19.08 1.56
N THR A 89 -5.82 18.07 1.12
CA THR A 89 -6.89 17.48 1.94
C THR A 89 -6.33 16.73 3.15
N LEU A 90 -5.24 15.97 3.00
CA LEU A 90 -4.53 15.32 4.11
C LEU A 90 -3.99 16.32 5.13
N SER A 91 -3.43 17.43 4.65
CA SER A 91 -2.93 18.52 5.50
C SER A 91 -4.04 19.17 6.34
N ASN A 92 -5.25 19.25 5.79
CA ASN A 92 -6.43 19.71 6.52
C ASN A 92 -6.92 18.66 7.53
N ASP A 93 -6.96 17.38 7.12
CA ASP A 93 -7.39 16.27 7.97
C ASP A 93 -6.43 16.05 9.16
N MET A 94 -5.14 16.36 8.99
CA MET A 94 -4.13 16.30 10.04
C MET A 94 -4.52 17.10 11.29
N ARG A 95 -5.30 18.19 11.15
CA ARG A 95 -5.78 18.98 12.29
C ARG A 95 -6.74 18.20 13.18
N ARG A 96 -7.49 17.27 12.59
CA ARG A 96 -8.47 16.40 13.28
C ARG A 96 -7.86 15.09 13.71
N ASN A 97 -6.94 14.55 12.89
CA ASN A 97 -6.25 13.30 13.16
C ASN A 97 -4.73 13.46 12.94
N PRO A 98 -3.94 13.67 14.02
CA PRO A 98 -2.49 13.85 13.93
C PRO A 98 -1.74 12.66 13.31
N THR A 99 -2.31 11.46 13.32
CA THR A 99 -1.69 10.27 12.71
C THR A 99 -1.51 10.39 11.21
N ILE A 100 -2.30 11.26 10.55
CA ILE A 100 -2.22 11.53 9.11
C ILE A 100 -0.87 12.14 8.71
N ARG A 101 -0.17 12.78 9.65
CA ARG A 101 1.19 13.32 9.42
C ARG A 101 2.15 12.26 8.89
N ASN A 102 1.96 10.99 9.26
CA ASN A 102 2.80 9.88 8.82
C ASN A 102 2.71 9.60 7.31
N PHE A 103 1.65 10.05 6.63
CA PHE A 103 1.44 9.80 5.21
C PHE A 103 1.90 10.96 4.31
N LEU A 104 2.18 12.14 4.88
CA LEU A 104 2.55 13.33 4.09
C LEU A 104 3.87 13.13 3.34
N ASN A 105 4.85 12.46 3.96
CA ASN A 105 6.12 12.17 3.31
C ASN A 105 5.96 11.18 2.14
N SER A 106 5.22 10.09 2.34
CA SER A 106 4.97 9.13 1.24
C SER A 106 4.13 9.74 0.11
N THR A 107 3.23 10.69 0.43
CA THR A 107 2.48 11.45 -0.59
C THR A 107 3.41 12.31 -1.44
N LEU A 108 4.38 12.98 -0.82
CA LEU A 108 5.44 13.74 -1.49
C LEU A 108 6.34 12.87 -2.37
N GLU A 109 6.75 11.71 -1.87
CA GLU A 109 7.58 10.75 -2.61
C GLU A 109 6.88 10.28 -3.89
N VAL A 110 5.62 9.82 -3.79
CA VAL A 110 4.82 9.40 -4.95
C VAL A 110 4.66 10.54 -5.97
N GLN A 111 4.44 11.76 -5.49
CA GLN A 111 4.32 12.92 -6.37
C GLN A 111 5.63 13.25 -7.09
N ALA A 112 6.76 13.19 -6.39
CA ALA A 112 8.08 13.37 -6.98
C ALA A 112 8.33 12.31 -8.06
N SER A 113 8.04 11.04 -7.78
CA SER A 113 8.12 9.93 -8.73
C SER A 113 7.26 10.19 -9.99
N ALA A 114 6.02 10.64 -9.82
CA ALA A 114 5.14 11.01 -10.95
C ALA A 114 5.69 12.17 -11.79
N THR A 115 6.31 13.16 -11.13
CA THR A 115 6.92 14.32 -11.81
C THR A 115 8.18 13.94 -12.59
N VAL A 116 9.01 13.07 -12.04
CA VAL A 116 10.17 12.50 -12.74
C VAL A 116 9.71 11.76 -13.98
N LEU A 117 8.68 10.92 -13.85
CA LEU A 117 8.14 10.17 -14.99
C LEU A 117 7.60 11.08 -16.10
N LEU A 118 6.92 12.19 -15.75
CA LEU A 118 6.51 13.21 -16.72
C LEU A 118 7.71 13.81 -17.47
N ARG A 119 8.79 14.16 -16.77
CA ARG A 119 10.02 14.69 -17.39
C ARG A 119 10.69 13.67 -18.32
N LEU A 120 10.75 12.40 -17.91
CA LEU A 120 11.31 11.33 -18.76
C LEU A 120 10.50 11.15 -20.04
N ILE A 121 9.17 11.29 -19.97
CA ILE A 121 8.31 11.26 -21.15
C ILE A 121 8.58 12.46 -22.06
N ASP A 122 8.80 13.65 -21.51
CA ASP A 122 9.16 14.86 -22.26
C ASP A 122 10.49 14.72 -23.00
N GLN A 123 11.46 14.04 -22.38
CA GLN A 123 12.79 13.76 -22.95
C GLN A 123 12.78 12.65 -24.02
N ARG A 124 11.61 12.08 -24.35
CA ARG A 124 11.47 10.94 -25.29
C ARG A 124 12.32 9.72 -24.89
N THR A 125 12.41 9.47 -23.58
CA THR A 125 13.10 8.29 -23.02
C THR A 125 12.50 6.99 -23.55
N ASP A 126 13.31 5.92 -23.63
CA ASP A 126 12.87 4.57 -24.01
C ASP A 126 11.66 4.11 -23.18
N PHE A 127 10.70 3.46 -23.82
CA PHE A 127 9.49 2.94 -23.19
C PHE A 127 9.80 1.88 -22.12
N ALA A 128 10.86 1.09 -22.29
CA ALA A 128 11.27 0.11 -21.28
C ALA A 128 11.66 0.77 -19.95
N ILE A 129 12.36 1.90 -20.01
CA ILE A 129 12.75 2.68 -18.82
C ILE A 129 11.51 3.31 -18.19
N LEU A 130 10.62 3.89 -19.01
CA LEU A 130 9.37 4.46 -18.51
C LEU A 130 8.50 3.40 -17.82
N ARG A 131 8.44 2.18 -18.35
CA ARG A 131 7.75 1.04 -17.72
C ARG A 131 8.37 0.70 -16.37
N SER A 132 9.70 0.66 -16.28
CA SER A 132 10.41 0.40 -15.02
C SER A 132 10.13 1.47 -13.96
N GLU A 133 10.26 2.75 -14.32
CA GLU A 133 9.99 3.87 -13.41
C GLU A 133 8.52 3.92 -12.99
N TYR A 134 7.61 3.68 -13.93
CA TYR A 134 6.18 3.57 -13.63
C TYR A 134 5.88 2.40 -12.69
N SER A 135 6.57 1.27 -12.83
CA SER A 135 6.38 0.13 -11.94
C SER A 135 6.71 0.47 -10.48
N THR A 136 7.77 1.26 -10.26
CA THR A 136 8.11 1.77 -8.93
C THR A 136 7.02 2.70 -8.41
N LEU A 137 6.54 3.63 -9.24
CA LEU A 137 5.43 4.53 -8.91
C LEU A 137 4.14 3.76 -8.55
N ASP A 138 3.76 2.72 -9.31
CA ASP A 138 2.59 1.88 -9.04
C ASP A 138 2.70 1.20 -7.68
N GLN A 139 3.88 0.64 -7.35
CA GLN A 139 4.13 0.00 -6.05
C GLN A 139 4.02 1.00 -4.90
N GLU A 140 4.71 2.14 -4.99
CA GLU A 140 4.68 3.21 -3.98
C GLU A 140 3.24 3.71 -3.76
N TRP A 141 2.50 3.96 -4.85
CA TRP A 141 1.11 4.42 -4.78
C TRP A 141 0.18 3.38 -4.16
N ARG A 142 0.22 2.10 -4.56
CA ARG A 142 -0.66 1.06 -4.02
C ARG A 142 -0.51 0.91 -2.51
N LEU A 143 0.74 0.95 -2.02
CA LEU A 143 1.03 0.88 -0.60
C LEU A 143 0.43 2.08 0.15
N LEU A 144 0.61 3.28 -0.40
CA LEU A 144 0.04 4.51 0.15
C LEU A 144 -1.50 4.48 0.14
N SER A 145 -2.11 4.12 -0.99
CA SER A 145 -3.57 4.03 -1.17
C SER A 145 -4.19 3.09 -0.12
N HIS A 146 -3.62 1.88 0.05
CA HIS A 146 -4.09 0.94 1.07
C HIS A 146 -4.00 1.50 2.49
N LYS A 147 -2.87 2.13 2.86
CA LYS A 147 -2.69 2.76 4.18
C LYS A 147 -3.71 3.87 4.41
N LEU A 148 -3.97 4.70 3.40
CA LEU A 148 -4.94 5.79 3.49
C LEU A 148 -6.38 5.26 3.63
N GLN A 149 -6.75 4.22 2.89
CA GLN A 149 -8.10 3.63 2.95
C GLN A 149 -8.39 2.92 4.28
N THR A 150 -7.36 2.32 4.89
CA THR A 150 -7.48 1.62 6.18
C THR A 150 -7.40 2.55 7.38
N THR A 151 -6.99 3.81 7.20
CA THR A 151 -6.85 4.79 8.28
C THR A 151 -8.21 5.33 8.72
N ILE A 152 -8.51 5.20 10.02
CA ILE A 152 -9.73 5.74 10.63
C ILE A 152 -9.67 7.27 10.69
N GLY A 153 -10.80 7.93 10.44
CA GLY A 153 -10.94 9.39 10.58
C GLY A 153 -10.49 10.18 9.35
N MET A 154 -10.30 9.52 8.21
CA MET A 154 -10.10 10.15 6.91
C MET A 154 -11.36 10.88 6.45
N SER A 155 -11.21 12.09 5.90
CA SER A 155 -12.36 12.82 5.36
C SER A 155 -12.83 12.25 4.01
N ALA A 156 -14.10 12.47 3.70
CA ALA A 156 -14.67 12.06 2.40
C ALA A 156 -13.92 12.66 1.19
N PRO A 157 -13.48 13.95 1.21
CA PRO A 157 -12.63 14.49 0.13
C PRO A 157 -11.30 13.76 -0.06
N SER A 158 -10.61 13.39 1.03
CA SER A 158 -9.37 12.62 0.94
C SER A 158 -9.61 11.24 0.34
N LEU A 159 -10.64 10.52 0.81
CA LEU A 159 -11.02 9.21 0.26
C LEU A 159 -11.44 9.28 -1.22
N ALA A 160 -12.14 10.34 -1.63
CA ALA A 160 -12.51 10.56 -3.02
C ALA A 160 -11.28 10.81 -3.92
N SER A 161 -10.29 11.53 -3.40
CA SER A 161 -9.03 11.79 -4.12
C SER A 161 -8.22 10.50 -4.28
N VAL A 162 -8.15 9.66 -3.23
CA VAL A 162 -7.54 8.31 -3.30
C VAL A 162 -8.22 7.45 -4.36
N ALA A 163 -9.55 7.37 -4.36
CA ALA A 163 -10.29 6.58 -5.36
C ALA A 163 -10.05 7.07 -6.80
N LYS A 164 -9.95 8.40 -7.00
CA LYS A 164 -9.63 8.97 -8.32
C LYS A 164 -8.21 8.63 -8.76
N LEU A 165 -7.24 8.71 -7.86
CA LEU A 165 -5.85 8.34 -8.11
C LEU A 165 -5.72 6.84 -8.42
N ASP A 166 -6.45 5.96 -7.73
CA ASP A 166 -6.52 4.52 -8.05
C ASP A 166 -7.04 4.28 -9.47
N GLY A 167 -8.07 5.03 -9.88
CA GLY A 167 -8.61 4.97 -11.25
C GLY A 167 -7.60 5.43 -12.30
N LEU A 168 -6.85 6.51 -12.04
CA LEU A 168 -5.79 7.01 -12.93
C LEU A 168 -4.63 6.02 -13.01
N ASN A 169 -4.20 5.49 -11.86
CA ASN A 169 -3.14 4.49 -11.79
C ASN A 169 -3.51 3.21 -12.56
N SER A 170 -4.74 2.71 -12.40
CA SER A 170 -5.21 1.54 -13.14
C SER A 170 -5.15 1.72 -14.66
N ARG A 171 -5.50 2.91 -15.18
CA ARG A 171 -5.37 3.24 -16.61
C ARG A 171 -3.90 3.26 -17.06
N MET A 172 -3.02 3.85 -16.27
CA MET A 172 -1.58 3.87 -16.58
C MET A 172 -0.99 2.45 -16.56
N SER A 173 -1.43 1.59 -15.62
CA SER A 173 -1.03 0.18 -15.57
C SER A 173 -1.40 -0.57 -16.85
N GLN A 174 -2.59 -0.29 -17.40
CA GLN A 174 -3.03 -0.86 -18.69
C GLN A 174 -2.16 -0.40 -19.86
N ILE A 175 -1.79 0.89 -19.90
CA ILE A 175 -0.92 1.44 -20.96
C ILE A 175 0.47 0.81 -20.91
N PHE A 176 1.04 0.66 -19.72
CA PHE A 176 2.38 0.09 -19.55
C PHE A 176 2.43 -1.44 -19.53
N ASP A 177 1.28 -2.11 -19.57
CA ASP A 177 1.13 -3.56 -19.33
C ASP A 177 1.80 -4.02 -18.02
N VAL A 178 1.73 -3.17 -16.97
CA VAL A 178 2.25 -3.50 -15.65
C VAL A 178 1.19 -4.26 -14.88
N LYS A 179 1.48 -5.53 -14.64
CA LYS A 179 0.67 -6.36 -13.72
C LYS A 179 0.90 -5.87 -12.29
N PRO A 180 -0.15 -5.81 -11.44
CA PRO A 180 0.03 -5.38 -10.06
C PRO A 180 1.10 -6.23 -9.37
N GLN A 181 2.08 -5.57 -8.76
CA GLN A 181 3.15 -6.26 -8.06
C GLN A 181 2.68 -6.61 -6.65
N VAL A 182 2.83 -7.89 -6.29
CA VAL A 182 2.69 -8.33 -4.90
C VAL A 182 4.10 -8.33 -4.33
N ASP A 183 4.34 -7.57 -3.27
CA ASP A 183 5.59 -7.68 -2.52
C ASP A 183 5.59 -9.05 -1.82
N GLU A 184 6.24 -10.03 -2.43
CA GLU A 184 6.31 -11.41 -1.93
C GLU A 184 6.90 -11.45 -0.52
N ARG A 185 7.90 -10.61 -0.22
CA ARG A 185 8.56 -10.60 1.08
C ARG A 185 7.64 -10.08 2.16
N GLU A 186 6.98 -8.96 1.89
CA GLU A 186 6.03 -8.39 2.83
C GLU A 186 4.82 -9.31 3.03
N PHE A 187 4.34 -9.94 1.97
CA PHE A 187 3.28 -10.93 2.07
C PHE A 187 3.65 -12.12 2.96
N LEU A 188 4.85 -12.69 2.77
CA LEU A 188 5.34 -13.79 3.61
C LEU A 188 5.48 -13.35 5.07
N ARG A 189 6.06 -12.16 5.30
CA ARG A 189 6.18 -11.58 6.65
C ARG A 189 4.82 -11.41 7.33
N LEU A 190 3.80 -10.92 6.61
CA LEU A 190 2.44 -10.78 7.13
C LEU A 190 1.79 -12.13 7.38
N THR A 191 2.05 -13.12 6.54
CA THR A 191 1.52 -14.48 6.68
C THR A 191 2.11 -15.19 7.90
N ASP A 192 3.42 -15.03 8.15
CA ASP A 192 4.10 -15.53 9.34
C ASP A 192 3.54 -14.91 10.62
N ALA A 193 3.34 -13.59 10.62
CA ALA A 193 2.74 -12.87 11.75
C ALA A 193 1.31 -13.37 12.04
N LEU A 194 0.49 -13.51 11.00
CA LEU A 194 -0.87 -14.05 11.11
C LEU A 194 -0.88 -15.48 11.65
N GLN A 195 0.07 -16.31 11.21
CA GLN A 195 0.18 -17.69 11.69
C GLN A 195 0.51 -17.75 13.18
N LEU A 196 1.42 -16.89 13.65
CA LEU A 196 1.74 -16.75 15.06
C LEU A 196 0.52 -16.30 15.87
N ASP A 197 -0.21 -15.29 15.38
CA ASP A 197 -1.42 -14.77 16.04
C ASP A 197 -2.51 -15.84 16.15
N LEU A 198 -2.73 -16.64 15.09
CA LEU A 198 -3.68 -17.75 15.11
C LEU A 198 -3.27 -18.86 16.09
N ARG A 199 -1.97 -19.15 16.21
CA ARG A 199 -1.47 -20.11 17.21
C ARG A 199 -1.76 -19.63 18.62
N ASN A 200 -1.44 -18.37 18.91
CA ASN A 200 -1.72 -17.76 20.21
C ASN A 200 -3.23 -17.78 20.52
N LEU A 201 -4.08 -17.44 19.53
CA LEU A 201 -5.53 -17.50 19.67
C LEU A 201 -6.02 -18.93 19.98
N ASN A 202 -5.46 -19.94 19.31
CA ASN A 202 -5.79 -21.35 19.58
C ASN A 202 -5.37 -21.77 21.00
N GLU A 203 -4.21 -21.32 21.48
CA GLU A 203 -3.77 -21.54 22.86
C GLU A 203 -4.71 -20.87 23.87
N ASP A 204 -5.11 -19.62 23.61
CA ASP A 204 -6.05 -18.89 24.44
C ASP A 204 -7.43 -19.59 24.50
N ILE A 205 -7.94 -20.08 23.36
CA ILE A 205 -9.17 -20.87 23.31
C ILE A 205 -9.03 -22.14 24.16
N ALA A 206 -7.90 -22.84 24.06
CA ALA A 206 -7.66 -24.06 24.81
C ALA A 206 -7.65 -23.82 26.32
N ILE A 207 -7.13 -22.66 26.76
CA ILE A 207 -7.01 -22.28 28.17
C ILE A 207 -8.32 -21.69 28.70
N GLU A 208 -8.83 -20.63 28.08
CA GLU A 208 -9.99 -19.87 28.57
C GLU A 208 -11.29 -20.69 28.43
N LEU A 209 -11.44 -21.51 27.38
CA LEU A 209 -12.66 -22.28 27.12
C LEU A 209 -12.53 -23.76 27.51
N ALA A 210 -11.51 -24.17 28.27
CA ALA A 210 -11.23 -25.57 28.62
C ALA A 210 -12.43 -26.36 29.17
N ARG A 211 -13.37 -25.67 29.84
CA ARG A 211 -14.55 -26.27 30.49
C ARG A 211 -15.81 -26.26 29.61
N THR A 212 -15.78 -25.64 28.44
CA THR A 212 -16.94 -25.59 27.55
C THR A 212 -16.97 -26.82 26.65
N PRO A 213 -18.16 -27.35 26.31
CA PRO A 213 -18.26 -28.50 25.40
C PRO A 213 -17.83 -28.15 23.96
N GLN A 214 -17.77 -26.86 23.62
CA GLN A 214 -17.48 -26.36 22.27
C GLN A 214 -15.97 -26.23 21.97
N VAL A 215 -15.10 -26.27 22.99
CA VAL A 215 -13.66 -26.01 22.84
C VAL A 215 -12.98 -26.93 21.81
N ARG A 216 -13.37 -28.21 21.77
CA ARG A 216 -12.79 -29.16 20.81
C ARG A 216 -13.10 -28.78 19.36
N GLN A 217 -14.33 -28.34 19.10
CA GLN A 217 -14.75 -27.93 17.76
C GLN A 217 -14.03 -26.64 17.34
N LEU A 218 -13.96 -25.65 18.25
CA LEU A 218 -13.25 -24.39 18.00
C LEU A 218 -11.77 -24.62 17.71
N LEU A 219 -11.09 -25.50 18.46
CA LEU A 219 -9.68 -25.82 18.22
C LEU A 219 -9.46 -26.53 16.88
N VAL A 220 -10.39 -27.39 16.45
CA VAL A 220 -10.29 -28.02 15.11
C VAL A 220 -10.43 -26.97 14.02
N GLN A 221 -11.43 -26.07 14.13
CA GLN A 221 -11.63 -24.99 13.16
C GLN A 221 -10.43 -24.03 13.13
N GLY A 222 -9.91 -23.64 14.29
CA GLY A 222 -8.74 -22.76 14.39
C GLY A 222 -7.48 -23.37 13.79
N ARG A 223 -7.27 -24.69 13.91
CA ARG A 223 -6.16 -25.39 13.23
C ARG A 223 -6.33 -25.46 11.72
N LEU A 224 -7.56 -25.64 11.23
CA LEU A 224 -7.85 -25.59 9.79
C LEU A 224 -7.53 -24.21 9.21
N ILE A 225 -7.87 -23.15 9.92
CA ILE A 225 -7.54 -21.78 9.53
C ILE A 225 -6.03 -21.56 9.54
N GLU A 226 -5.30 -22.01 10.58
CA GLU A 226 -3.83 -21.94 10.60
C GLU A 226 -3.21 -22.68 9.40
N GLN A 227 -3.73 -23.87 9.06
CA GLN A 227 -3.26 -24.63 7.90
C GLN A 227 -3.52 -23.88 6.58
N GLN A 228 -4.67 -23.22 6.44
CA GLN A 228 -5.01 -22.42 5.27
C GLN A 228 -4.05 -21.23 5.08
N VAL A 229 -3.65 -20.57 6.17
CA VAL A 229 -2.63 -19.51 6.15
C VAL A 229 -1.27 -20.05 5.67
N ARG A 230 -0.88 -21.27 6.05
CA ARG A 230 0.35 -21.90 5.51
C ARG A 230 0.27 -22.18 4.02
N PHE A 231 -0.88 -22.64 3.51
CA PHE A 231 -1.07 -22.86 2.08
C PHE A 231 -0.93 -21.55 1.28
N MET A 232 -1.42 -20.45 1.85
CA MET A 232 -1.26 -19.12 1.28
C MET A 232 0.22 -18.70 1.17
N ALA A 233 1.04 -18.88 2.22
CA ALA A 233 2.48 -18.63 2.16
C ALA A 233 3.17 -19.51 1.10
N THR A 234 2.86 -20.80 1.11
CA THR A 234 3.47 -21.79 0.20
C THR A 234 3.16 -21.48 -1.27
N ALA A 235 1.95 -20.99 -1.56
CA ALA A 235 1.53 -20.60 -2.91
C ALA A 235 2.36 -19.44 -3.47
N ILE A 236 2.82 -18.51 -2.63
CA ILE A 236 3.71 -17.44 -3.08
C ILE A 236 5.14 -17.95 -3.26
N GLU A 237 5.66 -18.72 -2.31
CA GLU A 237 7.05 -19.24 -2.38
C GLU A 237 7.28 -20.19 -3.55
N THR A 238 6.36 -21.13 -3.77
CA THR A 238 6.61 -22.28 -4.65
C THR A 238 6.22 -22.03 -6.09
N SER A 239 5.02 -21.51 -6.33
CA SER A 239 4.48 -21.45 -7.69
C SER A 239 4.72 -20.12 -8.38
N LYS A 240 5.14 -19.07 -7.64
CA LYS A 240 5.05 -17.66 -8.07
C LYS A 240 3.67 -17.36 -8.69
N ASN A 241 2.67 -18.17 -8.37
CA ASN A 241 1.38 -18.14 -9.02
C ASN A 241 0.45 -17.31 -8.14
N ARG A 242 0.39 -16.04 -8.49
CA ARG A 242 -0.44 -15.07 -7.80
C ARG A 242 -1.92 -15.48 -7.75
N GLU A 243 -2.45 -16.09 -8.80
CA GLU A 243 -3.86 -16.52 -8.81
C GLU A 243 -4.11 -17.59 -7.75
N GLN A 244 -3.14 -18.47 -7.54
CA GLN A 244 -3.20 -19.48 -6.50
C GLN A 244 -3.16 -18.82 -5.11
N ALA A 245 -2.26 -17.85 -4.88
CA ALA A 245 -2.18 -17.14 -3.61
C ALA A 245 -3.47 -16.37 -3.27
N VAL A 246 -4.07 -15.69 -4.26
CA VAL A 246 -5.39 -15.04 -4.13
C VAL A 246 -6.49 -16.06 -3.83
N THR A 247 -6.46 -17.22 -4.50
CA THR A 247 -7.40 -18.31 -4.23
C THR A 247 -7.30 -18.81 -2.80
N GLU A 248 -6.08 -19.05 -2.30
CA GLU A 248 -5.87 -19.50 -0.92
C GLU A 248 -6.24 -18.43 0.12
N PHE A 249 -6.03 -17.15 -0.19
CA PHE A 249 -6.48 -16.03 0.64
C PHE A 249 -8.01 -15.97 0.73
N ASN A 250 -8.73 -16.12 -0.38
CA ASN A 250 -10.19 -16.11 -0.39
C ASN A 250 -10.78 -17.25 0.45
N LYS A 251 -10.20 -18.46 0.35
CA LYS A 251 -10.58 -19.59 1.21
C LYS A 251 -10.35 -19.28 2.69
N PHE A 252 -9.21 -18.67 3.05
CA PHE A 252 -8.96 -18.22 4.42
C PHE A 252 -10.06 -17.26 4.90
N HIS A 253 -10.42 -16.26 4.08
CA HIS A 253 -11.45 -15.29 4.42
C HIS A 253 -12.82 -15.94 4.66
N GLU A 254 -13.22 -16.90 3.82
CA GLU A 254 -14.46 -17.66 3.97
C GLU A 254 -14.50 -18.48 5.26
N LEU A 255 -13.37 -19.04 5.70
CA LEU A 255 -13.27 -19.79 6.95
C LEU A 255 -13.22 -18.89 8.19
N TRP A 256 -12.52 -17.76 8.08
CA TRP A 256 -12.27 -16.86 9.21
C TRP A 256 -13.55 -16.17 9.70
N GLY A 257 -14.39 -15.66 8.79
CA GLY A 257 -15.60 -14.91 9.16
C GLY A 257 -16.53 -15.65 10.12
N PRO A 258 -17.00 -16.87 9.78
CA PRO A 258 -17.84 -17.68 10.66
C PRO A 258 -17.15 -18.11 11.96
N PHE A 259 -15.84 -18.34 11.92
CA PHE A 259 -15.07 -18.71 13.11
C PHE A 259 -14.94 -17.54 14.09
N ALA A 260 -14.56 -16.36 13.62
CA ALA A 260 -14.47 -15.15 14.43
C ALA A 260 -15.84 -14.77 15.04
N ALA A 261 -16.93 -14.95 14.28
CA ALA A 261 -18.29 -14.72 14.78
C ALA A 261 -18.68 -15.63 15.96
N GLN A 262 -18.15 -16.86 16.02
CA GLN A 262 -18.38 -17.78 17.15
C GLN A 262 -17.61 -17.39 18.41
N LEU A 263 -16.50 -16.67 18.27
CA LEU A 263 -15.67 -16.20 19.39
C LEU A 263 -16.19 -14.91 20.03
N TRP A 264 -16.92 -14.07 19.28
CA TRP A 264 -17.44 -12.79 19.76
C TRP A 264 -18.46 -12.88 20.93
N PRO A 265 -19.40 -13.84 20.96
CA PRO A 265 -20.39 -13.94 22.04
C PRO A 265 -19.89 -14.62 23.32
N LEU A 266 -18.65 -15.14 23.34
CA LEU A 266 -18.03 -15.86 24.46
C LEU A 266 -17.14 -14.94 25.32
#